data_AF-A0A7X7R628-F1
#
_entry.id   AF-A0A7X7R628-F1
#
_cell.length_a   1.000
_cell.length_b   1.000
_cell.length_c   1.000
_cell.angle_alpha   90.00
_cell.angle_beta   90.00
_cell.angle_gamma   90.00
#
_symmetry.space_group_name_H-M   'P 1'
#
loop_
_entity.id
_entity.type
_entity.pdbx_description
1 polymer ?
#
loop_
_entity_poly.entity_id
_entity_poly.type
_entity_poly.pdbx_seq_one_letter_code
_entity_poly.pdbx_strand_id
1 'polypeptide(L)'
;RDFLEVVHQFHQLNIPLSVLVIDMDWHITEIEGVQDYWQGWTGYTVNNKLFPDFLGLIKQLHKLGLKVSLNLHPSGGLKPYENRYREFAINLGMDPEQEIPIPFDPTNPRFMENYFHLLLHPYEENGVDLWWIDWQQGTQTLIPGLDPLWVLNHSHFLDSSKNQAKRPFTFSRWTDRGGQRYPIGFSGDTVISWKSLAYQPYFTATAANIGFTVWSHDIGGHDDGIEDPELFCRWVQFGLFSPIFRLHSARNQFTTREPWRHSTEIRTIVQEAMQFRHQLIPYLYTAYYRNHSLGIPALRPIYYLDPEAKEAYLHTNAYLFGECLYIDPIVSPRDPLTKRSRISTWIPEGEWIDFMTNEVFVGKKTVTRYHPLSNQNVYVKAGGIIPLVDSINSRADENPQQFLIHVYPQSSGSMVLYEDDGISQQYLSGDCFQTHFALKVSDTSITFEIDPDSQEKPYIPRQRTYRIFFHNVESVTPLFNAIVHDHASEISVKLSSYEKYLLAFEYRKIPNNRAILRSLESFLIDVPLSPILKQAIYDAFLRESNKKAIRASYQNTPKKIQAVLNQFLARFNPSEKQR
;
A
#
# COMPACT_ATOMS: atom_id res chain seq x y z
N ARG A 1 -2.55 -25.53 5.94
CA ARG A 1 -2.95 -25.53 4.50
C ARG A 1 -1.66 -25.51 3.70
N ASP A 2 -1.65 -26.10 2.52
CA ASP A 2 -0.46 -26.08 1.68
C ASP A 2 -0.20 -24.66 1.13
N PHE A 3 1.06 -24.20 1.15
CA PHE A 3 1.41 -22.86 0.70
C PHE A 3 1.26 -22.67 -0.82
N LEU A 4 1.59 -23.70 -1.61
CA LEU A 4 1.50 -23.62 -3.06
C LEU A 4 0.05 -23.57 -3.52
N GLU A 5 -0.85 -24.32 -2.87
CA GLU A 5 -2.30 -24.21 -3.13
C GLU A 5 -2.81 -22.78 -2.94
N VAL A 6 -2.42 -22.12 -1.83
CA VAL A 6 -2.80 -20.72 -1.56
C VAL A 6 -2.26 -19.79 -2.64
N VAL A 7 -0.97 -19.89 -2.98
CA VAL A 7 -0.35 -19.06 -4.01
C VAL A 7 -0.98 -19.28 -5.39
N HIS A 8 -1.26 -20.53 -5.76
CA HIS A 8 -1.94 -20.84 -7.01
C HIS A 8 -3.34 -20.24 -7.06
N GLN A 9 -4.05 -20.20 -5.93
CA GLN A 9 -5.36 -19.58 -5.87
C GLN A 9 -5.31 -18.07 -6.05
N PHE A 10 -4.29 -17.39 -5.50
CA PHE A 10 -4.03 -15.97 -5.80
C PHE A 10 -3.81 -15.74 -7.31
N HIS A 11 -2.99 -16.58 -7.94
CA HIS A 11 -2.73 -16.50 -9.39
C HIS A 11 -3.99 -16.77 -10.22
N GLN A 12 -4.79 -17.78 -9.87
CA GLN A 12 -6.06 -18.09 -10.57
C GLN A 12 -7.07 -16.95 -10.52
N LEU A 13 -7.03 -16.16 -9.45
CA LEU A 13 -7.89 -14.99 -9.27
C LEU A 13 -7.28 -13.70 -9.80
N ASN A 14 -6.11 -13.75 -10.46
CA ASN A 14 -5.35 -12.57 -10.91
C ASN A 14 -5.09 -11.56 -9.79
N ILE A 15 -4.75 -12.04 -8.58
CA ILE A 15 -4.41 -11.22 -7.43
C ILE A 15 -2.88 -11.22 -7.28
N PRO A 16 -2.19 -10.07 -7.47
CA PRO A 16 -0.74 -10.01 -7.39
C PRO A 16 -0.21 -10.32 -5.99
N LEU A 17 0.91 -11.03 -5.94
CA LEU A 17 1.73 -11.25 -4.75
C LEU A 17 3.20 -11.07 -5.12
N SER A 18 3.99 -10.51 -4.21
CA SER A 18 5.43 -10.31 -4.43
C SER A 18 6.29 -11.05 -3.40
N VAL A 19 5.76 -11.28 -2.20
CA VAL A 19 6.48 -11.90 -1.09
C VAL A 19 5.56 -12.89 -0.39
N LEU A 20 6.05 -14.10 -0.11
CA LEU A 20 5.46 -15.02 0.85
C LEU A 20 6.32 -15.02 2.11
N VAL A 21 5.68 -14.79 3.26
CA VAL A 21 6.32 -14.87 4.57
C VAL A 21 5.93 -16.19 5.21
N ILE A 22 6.92 -17.02 5.55
CA ILE A 22 6.73 -18.26 6.29
C ILE A 22 7.03 -17.96 7.77
N ASP A 23 6.00 -18.11 8.58
CA ASP A 23 6.07 -17.85 10.01
C ASP A 23 6.76 -19.01 10.78
N MET A 24 6.84 -18.90 12.11
CA MET A 24 7.46 -19.79 13.11
C MET A 24 7.70 -21.25 12.71
N ASP A 25 6.69 -21.92 12.18
CA ASP A 25 6.67 -23.38 12.01
C ASP A 25 7.66 -23.91 10.93
N TRP A 26 8.40 -23.04 10.23
CA TRP A 26 9.45 -23.45 9.29
C TRP A 26 10.58 -24.25 9.96
N HIS A 27 10.86 -23.97 11.23
CA HIS A 27 11.83 -24.71 12.05
C HIS A 27 11.14 -25.67 13.03
N ILE A 28 11.90 -26.56 13.64
CA ILE A 28 11.40 -27.47 14.69
C ILE A 28 10.88 -26.62 15.86
N THR A 29 9.60 -26.77 16.18
CA THR A 29 8.92 -26.04 17.28
C THR A 29 8.57 -26.95 18.47
N GLU A 30 8.53 -28.27 18.26
CA GLU A 30 8.20 -29.25 19.30
C GLU A 30 9.12 -30.48 19.20
N ILE A 31 9.60 -30.95 20.36
CA ILE A 31 10.36 -32.19 20.48
C ILE A 31 9.65 -33.10 21.47
N GLU A 32 9.27 -34.28 20.99
CA GLU A 32 8.57 -35.27 21.78
C GLU A 32 9.42 -35.71 23.00
N GLY A 33 8.82 -35.68 24.19
CA GLY A 33 9.48 -36.06 25.43
C GLY A 33 10.36 -34.98 26.08
N VAL A 34 10.41 -33.77 25.52
CA VAL A 34 11.18 -32.65 26.08
C VAL A 34 10.23 -31.56 26.58
N GLN A 35 10.13 -31.45 27.91
CA GLN A 35 9.10 -30.64 28.57
C GLN A 35 9.36 -29.13 28.55
N ASP A 36 10.59 -28.66 28.32
CA ASP A 36 11.00 -27.31 28.77
C ASP A 36 11.98 -26.57 27.83
N TYR A 37 11.67 -26.52 26.53
CA TYR A 37 12.33 -25.57 25.63
C TYR A 37 11.30 -24.59 25.03
N TRP A 38 10.85 -23.64 25.86
CA TRP A 38 10.22 -22.36 25.48
C TRP A 38 9.34 -22.33 24.22
N GLN A 39 8.03 -22.57 24.35
CA GLN A 39 6.94 -22.27 23.40
C GLN A 39 7.14 -22.59 21.89
N GLY A 40 8.24 -23.24 21.49
CA GLY A 40 8.59 -23.52 20.10
C GLY A 40 9.02 -22.30 19.27
N TRP A 41 9.43 -21.18 19.88
CA TRP A 41 9.65 -19.94 19.10
C TRP A 41 11.03 -19.81 18.46
N THR A 42 12.08 -20.36 19.06
CA THR A 42 13.44 -20.25 18.52
C THR A 42 13.84 -21.58 17.89
N GLY A 43 14.26 -21.54 16.63
CA GLY A 43 14.92 -22.68 16.00
C GLY A 43 15.56 -22.32 14.66
N TYR A 44 16.45 -23.20 14.22
CA TYR A 44 17.24 -23.01 12.99
C TYR A 44 17.34 -24.28 12.14
N THR A 45 16.64 -25.35 12.52
CA THR A 45 16.57 -26.61 11.78
C THR A 45 15.19 -26.77 11.21
N VAL A 46 15.11 -26.96 9.89
CA VAL A 46 13.84 -27.11 9.16
C VAL A 46 12.98 -28.22 9.77
N ASN A 47 11.70 -27.92 9.96
CA ASN A 47 10.72 -28.92 10.37
C ASN A 47 10.31 -29.80 9.18
N ASN A 48 11.05 -30.88 8.95
CA ASN A 48 10.79 -31.78 7.83
C ASN A 48 9.43 -32.51 7.90
N LYS A 49 8.71 -32.47 9.03
CA LYS A 49 7.34 -32.98 9.10
C LYS A 49 6.35 -32.06 8.36
N LEU A 50 6.57 -30.76 8.44
CA LEU A 50 5.74 -29.74 7.78
C LEU A 50 6.30 -29.36 6.40
N PHE A 51 7.63 -29.40 6.25
CA PHE A 51 8.37 -29.03 5.04
C PHE A 51 9.25 -30.18 4.55
N PRO A 52 8.66 -31.29 4.06
CA PRO A 52 9.44 -32.46 3.62
C PRO A 52 10.39 -32.17 2.46
N ASP A 53 10.10 -31.16 1.63
CA ASP A 53 10.99 -30.65 0.57
C ASP A 53 11.05 -29.11 0.62
N PHE A 54 11.68 -28.57 1.67
CA PHE A 54 11.78 -27.13 1.89
C PHE A 54 12.48 -26.38 0.75
N LEU A 55 13.56 -26.94 0.20
CA LEU A 55 14.27 -26.33 -0.92
C LEU A 55 13.47 -26.37 -2.21
N GLY A 56 12.73 -27.46 -2.46
CA GLY A 56 11.79 -27.56 -3.57
C GLY A 56 10.66 -26.55 -3.46
N LEU A 57 10.14 -26.29 -2.26
CA LEU A 57 9.14 -25.25 -2.02
C LEU A 57 9.70 -23.86 -2.38
N ILE A 58 10.87 -23.47 -1.87
CA ILE A 58 11.48 -22.16 -2.17
C ILE A 58 11.68 -21.99 -3.68
N LYS A 59 12.24 -23.00 -4.37
CA LYS A 59 12.43 -22.97 -5.82
C LYS A 59 11.12 -22.79 -6.59
N GLN A 60 10.04 -23.43 -6.14
CA GLN A 60 8.72 -23.29 -6.76
C GLN A 60 8.14 -21.89 -6.55
N LEU A 61 8.27 -21.33 -5.35
CA LEU A 61 7.83 -19.95 -5.05
C LEU A 61 8.59 -18.93 -5.91
N HIS A 62 9.91 -19.08 -6.06
CA HIS A 62 10.72 -18.26 -6.95
C HIS A 62 10.32 -18.40 -8.43
N LYS A 63 9.99 -19.61 -8.89
CA LYS A 63 9.48 -19.85 -10.25
C LYS A 63 8.14 -19.14 -10.48
N LEU A 64 7.33 -18.98 -9.45
CA LEU A 64 6.09 -18.20 -9.46
C LEU A 64 6.33 -16.69 -9.28
N GLY A 65 7.59 -16.26 -9.19
CA GLY A 65 8.00 -14.86 -9.10
C GLY A 65 7.93 -14.25 -7.70
N LEU A 66 7.73 -15.06 -6.66
CA LEU A 66 7.68 -14.60 -5.27
C LEU A 66 9.07 -14.54 -4.65
N LYS A 67 9.26 -13.59 -3.74
CA LYS A 67 10.34 -13.61 -2.74
C LYS A 67 9.89 -14.39 -1.51
N VAL A 68 10.84 -14.99 -0.79
CA VAL A 68 10.56 -15.78 0.42
C VAL A 68 11.19 -15.12 1.63
N SER A 69 10.38 -14.93 2.68
CA SER A 69 10.84 -14.49 3.99
C SER A 69 10.61 -15.59 5.02
N LEU A 70 11.52 -15.71 5.99
CA LEU A 70 11.33 -16.54 7.18
C LEU A 70 11.26 -15.66 8.44
N ASN A 71 10.43 -16.06 9.40
CA ASN A 71 10.38 -15.46 10.74
C ASN A 71 11.58 -15.91 11.60
N LEU A 72 12.11 -14.99 12.41
CA LEU A 72 13.14 -15.23 13.42
C LEU A 72 12.73 -14.66 14.79
N HIS A 73 12.70 -15.54 15.80
CA HIS A 73 12.83 -15.18 17.22
C HIS A 73 14.09 -15.81 17.80
N PRO A 74 15.24 -15.14 17.80
CA PRO A 74 16.50 -15.77 18.18
C PRO A 74 16.72 -15.90 19.70
N SER A 75 15.81 -15.39 20.53
CA SER A 75 15.96 -15.25 21.99
C SER A 75 16.32 -16.55 22.74
N GLY A 76 15.86 -17.71 22.25
CA GLY A 76 16.13 -19.01 22.86
C GLY A 76 17.57 -19.51 22.66
N GLY A 77 18.38 -18.83 21.86
CA GLY A 77 19.73 -19.25 21.52
C GLY A 77 19.74 -20.50 20.64
N LEU A 78 20.82 -21.27 20.70
CA LEU A 78 20.99 -22.50 19.91
C LEU A 78 20.90 -23.74 20.81
N LYS A 79 20.10 -24.72 20.40
CA LYS A 79 19.86 -25.94 21.17
C LYS A 79 20.68 -27.13 20.63
N PRO A 80 21.02 -28.12 21.46
CA PRO A 80 21.86 -29.27 21.06
C PRO A 80 21.36 -30.07 19.87
N TYR A 81 20.03 -30.17 19.71
CA TYR A 81 19.40 -30.91 18.62
C TYR A 81 19.52 -30.23 17.25
N GLU A 82 19.90 -28.95 17.22
CA GLU A 82 19.99 -28.16 16.00
C GLU A 82 21.15 -28.65 15.12
N ASN A 83 20.92 -28.77 13.81
CA ASN A 83 21.90 -29.35 12.87
C ASN A 83 23.30 -28.71 12.95
N ARG A 84 23.36 -27.42 13.32
CA ARG A 84 24.59 -26.62 13.38
C ARG A 84 25.15 -26.46 14.79
N TYR A 85 24.55 -27.06 15.81
CA TYR A 85 24.95 -26.90 17.20
C TYR A 85 26.42 -27.27 17.43
N ARG A 86 26.85 -28.44 16.95
CA ARG A 86 28.22 -28.94 17.17
C ARG A 86 29.28 -27.95 16.66
N GLU A 87 29.10 -27.47 15.43
CA GLU A 87 29.99 -26.51 14.78
C GLU A 87 30.00 -25.17 15.51
N PHE A 88 28.82 -24.69 15.90
CA PHE A 88 28.66 -23.44 16.65
C PHE A 88 29.33 -23.50 18.03
N ALA A 89 29.14 -24.60 18.76
CA ALA A 89 29.74 -24.84 20.08
C ALA A 89 31.27 -24.83 19.99
N ILE A 90 31.84 -25.57 19.03
CA ILE A 90 33.30 -25.62 18.79
C ILE A 90 33.83 -24.22 18.50
N ASN A 91 33.16 -23.44 17.65
CA ASN A 91 33.59 -22.08 17.30
C ASN A 91 33.58 -21.14 18.51
N LEU A 92 32.69 -21.35 19.48
CA LEU A 92 32.68 -20.64 20.77
C LEU A 92 33.65 -21.20 21.80
N GLY A 93 34.37 -22.29 21.51
CA GLY A 93 35.27 -22.95 22.47
C GLY A 93 34.54 -23.76 23.53
N MET A 94 33.29 -24.17 23.27
CA MET A 94 32.50 -25.06 24.11
C MET A 94 32.72 -26.52 23.69
N ASP A 95 32.60 -27.45 24.64
CA ASP A 95 32.61 -28.88 24.35
C ASP A 95 31.22 -29.32 23.84
N PRO A 96 31.08 -29.70 22.56
CA PRO A 96 29.78 -30.05 22.01
C PRO A 96 29.18 -31.31 22.62
N GLU A 97 29.99 -32.21 23.19
CA GLU A 97 29.52 -33.47 23.78
C GLU A 97 28.74 -33.26 25.09
N GLN A 98 28.82 -32.07 25.68
CA GLN A 98 28.07 -31.74 26.89
C GLN A 98 26.61 -31.39 26.62
N GLU A 99 26.23 -31.17 25.36
CA GLU A 99 24.86 -30.82 24.94
C GLU A 99 24.25 -29.67 25.78
N ILE A 100 25.06 -28.66 26.11
CA ILE A 100 24.63 -27.46 26.85
C ILE A 100 24.04 -26.45 25.86
N PRO A 101 22.77 -26.01 26.02
CA PRO A 101 22.21 -24.94 25.20
C PRO A 101 23.07 -23.68 25.20
N ILE A 102 23.33 -23.12 24.02
CA ILE A 102 24.09 -21.88 23.85
C ILE A 102 23.11 -20.71 23.96
N PRO A 103 23.19 -19.86 24.99
CA PRO A 103 22.27 -18.73 25.13
C PRO A 103 22.48 -17.71 24.00
N PHE A 104 21.38 -17.04 23.60
CA PHE A 104 21.48 -15.97 22.63
C PHE A 104 22.23 -14.78 23.22
N ASP A 105 23.30 -14.36 22.56
CA ASP A 105 24.10 -13.22 22.98
C ASP A 105 24.40 -12.30 21.79
N PRO A 106 23.56 -11.28 21.55
CA PRO A 106 23.77 -10.33 20.46
C PRO A 106 24.95 -9.38 20.72
N THR A 107 25.55 -9.42 21.92
CA THR A 107 26.66 -8.54 22.32
C THR A 107 28.03 -9.16 22.05
N ASN A 108 28.08 -10.47 21.81
CA ASN A 108 29.30 -11.20 21.50
C ASN A 108 29.53 -11.26 19.98
N PRO A 109 30.58 -10.61 19.44
CA PRO A 109 30.84 -10.59 18.01
C PRO A 109 31.02 -11.98 17.40
N ARG A 110 31.67 -12.90 18.13
CA ARG A 110 31.88 -14.28 17.68
C ARG A 110 30.57 -15.07 17.66
N PHE A 111 29.66 -14.81 18.60
CA PHE A 111 28.32 -15.37 18.55
C PHE A 111 27.59 -14.89 17.29
N MET A 112 27.58 -13.57 17.05
CA MET A 112 26.88 -12.98 15.90
C MET A 112 27.46 -13.42 14.55
N GLU A 113 28.79 -13.55 14.45
CA GLU A 113 29.45 -14.11 13.26
C GLU A 113 28.95 -15.53 12.97
N ASN A 114 28.94 -16.42 13.97
CA ASN A 114 28.41 -17.78 13.81
C ASN A 114 26.91 -17.80 13.53
N TYR A 115 26.14 -16.90 14.14
CA TYR A 115 24.70 -16.76 13.89
C TYR A 115 24.41 -16.48 12.42
N PHE A 116 25.10 -15.53 11.79
CA PHE A 116 24.92 -15.29 10.36
C PHE A 116 25.47 -16.45 9.51
N HIS A 117 26.75 -16.80 9.68
CA HIS A 117 27.44 -17.73 8.79
C HIS A 117 26.94 -19.17 8.87
N LEU A 118 26.63 -19.66 10.07
CA LEU A 118 26.23 -21.05 10.26
C LEU A 118 24.71 -21.22 10.20
N LEU A 119 23.94 -20.25 10.69
CA LEU A 119 22.50 -20.43 10.88
C LEU A 119 21.65 -19.75 9.80
N LEU A 120 22.10 -18.66 9.16
CA LEU A 120 21.29 -17.89 8.22
C LEU A 120 21.78 -17.97 6.76
N HIS A 121 23.07 -17.75 6.51
CA HIS A 121 23.64 -17.76 5.15
C HIS A 121 23.33 -19.04 4.36
N PRO A 122 23.34 -20.26 4.94
CA PRO A 122 22.95 -21.45 4.20
C PRO A 122 21.52 -21.38 3.63
N TYR A 123 20.60 -20.68 4.29
CA TYR A 123 19.24 -20.48 3.80
C TYR A 123 19.16 -19.39 2.73
N GLU A 124 19.93 -18.31 2.89
CA GLU A 124 20.03 -17.23 1.89
C GLU A 124 20.62 -17.73 0.57
N GLU A 125 21.69 -18.53 0.63
CA GLU A 125 22.29 -19.22 -0.52
C GLU A 125 21.30 -20.14 -1.24
N ASN A 126 20.29 -20.63 -0.51
CA ASN A 126 19.25 -21.51 -1.01
C ASN A 126 17.92 -20.79 -1.33
N GLY A 127 17.89 -19.46 -1.32
CA GLY A 127 16.79 -18.67 -1.84
C GLY A 127 15.88 -17.99 -0.81
N VAL A 128 16.24 -17.97 0.48
CA VAL A 128 15.61 -17.02 1.41
C VAL A 128 16.06 -15.60 1.04
N ASP A 129 15.11 -14.71 0.80
CA ASP A 129 15.38 -13.37 0.28
C ASP A 129 15.48 -12.30 1.36
N LEU A 130 14.79 -12.49 2.49
CA LEU A 130 14.80 -11.57 3.63
C LEU A 130 14.41 -12.28 4.93
N TRP A 131 14.70 -11.63 6.05
CA TRP A 131 14.35 -12.10 7.39
C TRP A 131 13.33 -11.18 8.05
N TRP A 132 12.33 -11.80 8.69
CA TRP A 132 11.41 -11.14 9.60
C TRP A 132 11.93 -11.29 11.04
N ILE A 133 12.48 -10.21 11.60
CA ILE A 133 13.02 -10.16 12.95
C ILE A 133 11.89 -9.79 13.91
N ASP A 134 11.30 -10.80 14.55
CA ASP A 134 10.09 -10.66 15.36
C ASP A 134 10.41 -10.57 16.87
N TRP A 135 11.32 -9.68 17.27
CA TRP A 135 11.78 -9.63 18.66
C TRP A 135 10.77 -8.97 19.60
N GLN A 136 10.33 -9.71 20.61
CA GLN A 136 9.43 -9.22 21.67
C GLN A 136 9.86 -9.69 23.08
N GLN A 137 11.06 -10.23 23.22
CA GLN A 137 11.55 -10.89 24.45
C GLN A 137 12.22 -9.93 25.45
N GLY A 138 11.97 -8.63 25.31
CA GLY A 138 12.45 -7.58 26.21
C GLY A 138 13.58 -6.73 25.62
N THR A 139 14.10 -5.81 26.42
CA THR A 139 15.02 -4.73 25.97
C THR A 139 16.42 -4.84 26.59
N GLN A 140 16.73 -5.97 27.21
CA GLN A 140 17.98 -6.16 27.96
C GLN A 140 18.94 -7.10 27.23
N THR A 141 20.22 -6.73 27.22
CA THR A 141 21.34 -7.58 26.83
C THR A 141 22.37 -7.63 27.94
N LEU A 142 23.48 -8.35 27.74
CA LEU A 142 24.61 -8.37 28.68
C LEU A 142 25.33 -7.02 28.80
N ILE A 143 25.17 -6.12 27.82
CA ILE A 143 25.67 -4.75 27.87
C ILE A 143 24.51 -3.84 28.34
N PRO A 144 24.60 -3.22 29.53
CA PRO A 144 23.54 -2.35 30.03
C PRO A 144 23.18 -1.22 29.06
N GLY A 145 21.89 -1.08 28.76
CA GLY A 145 21.35 -0.03 27.88
C GLY A 145 21.40 -0.34 26.38
N LEU A 146 21.96 -1.48 25.98
CA LEU A 146 21.95 -1.93 24.59
C LEU A 146 20.71 -2.80 24.33
N ASP A 147 19.81 -2.30 23.48
CA ASP A 147 18.58 -2.98 23.10
C ASP A 147 18.85 -4.13 22.08
N PRO A 148 18.38 -5.36 22.33
CA PRO A 148 18.64 -6.50 21.44
C PRO A 148 18.08 -6.30 20.03
N LEU A 149 16.88 -5.73 19.89
CA LEU A 149 16.24 -5.57 18.58
C LEU A 149 16.96 -4.50 17.76
N TRP A 150 17.46 -3.45 18.41
CA TRP A 150 18.33 -2.48 17.74
C TRP A 150 19.60 -3.15 17.19
N VAL A 151 20.26 -3.98 17.99
CA VAL A 151 21.48 -4.72 17.56
C VAL A 151 21.18 -5.69 16.44
N LEU A 152 20.06 -6.41 16.52
CA LEU A 152 19.61 -7.34 15.48
C LEU A 152 19.37 -6.62 14.16
N ASN A 153 18.60 -5.53 14.17
CA ASN A 153 18.33 -4.76 12.95
C ASN A 153 19.62 -4.19 12.35
N HIS A 154 20.51 -3.66 13.20
CA HIS A 154 21.81 -3.16 12.77
C HIS A 154 22.64 -4.25 12.10
N SER A 155 22.80 -5.39 12.77
CA SER A 155 23.69 -6.46 12.34
C SER A 155 23.17 -7.15 11.08
N HIS A 156 21.86 -7.44 11.02
CA HIS A 156 21.21 -8.01 9.83
C HIS A 156 21.32 -7.07 8.62
N PHE A 157 21.10 -5.77 8.82
CA PHE A 157 21.22 -4.80 7.73
C PHE A 157 22.66 -4.71 7.21
N LEU A 158 23.65 -4.63 8.11
CA LEU A 158 25.06 -4.60 7.72
C LEU A 158 25.48 -5.88 7.00
N ASP A 159 25.06 -7.04 7.51
CA ASP A 159 25.38 -8.33 6.90
C ASP A 159 24.77 -8.44 5.49
N SER A 160 23.49 -8.12 5.35
CA SER A 160 22.80 -8.06 4.05
C SER A 160 23.46 -7.08 3.08
N SER A 161 23.96 -5.94 3.58
CA SER A 161 24.58 -4.89 2.75
C SER A 161 25.92 -5.30 2.12
N LYS A 162 26.58 -6.35 2.63
CA LYS A 162 27.84 -6.88 2.06
C LYS A 162 27.65 -7.36 0.63
N ASN A 163 26.45 -7.83 0.28
CA ASN A 163 26.11 -8.22 -1.07
C ASN A 163 25.61 -7.03 -1.89
N GLN A 164 26.51 -6.37 -2.64
CA GLN A 164 26.14 -5.22 -3.48
C GLN A 164 25.19 -5.54 -4.63
N ALA A 165 25.01 -6.83 -4.98
CA ALA A 165 24.05 -7.24 -6.00
C ALA A 165 22.60 -7.17 -5.52
N LYS A 166 22.36 -7.00 -4.20
CA LYS A 166 21.03 -6.86 -3.62
C LYS A 166 20.98 -5.66 -2.67
N ARG A 167 19.82 -5.02 -2.56
CA ARG A 167 19.57 -4.00 -1.54
C ARG A 167 19.47 -4.66 -0.16
N PRO A 168 20.12 -4.07 0.87
CA PRO A 168 19.94 -4.56 2.23
C PRO A 168 18.50 -4.35 2.65
N PHE A 169 17.90 -5.40 3.22
CA PHE A 169 16.49 -5.43 3.56
C PHE A 169 16.26 -6.15 4.89
N THR A 170 15.54 -5.51 5.81
CA THR A 170 15.12 -6.11 7.09
C THR A 170 13.67 -5.75 7.36
N PHE A 171 12.88 -6.74 7.77
CA PHE A 171 11.52 -6.55 8.24
C PHE A 171 11.47 -6.83 9.74
N SER A 172 11.10 -5.85 10.56
CA SER A 172 11.31 -5.97 12.01
C SER A 172 10.27 -5.20 12.82
N ARG A 173 10.10 -5.58 14.10
CA ARG A 173 9.30 -4.81 15.06
C ARG A 173 9.88 -3.39 15.22
N TRP A 174 9.05 -2.51 15.77
CA TRP A 174 9.46 -1.16 16.17
C TRP A 174 10.65 -1.18 17.13
N THR A 175 11.71 -0.43 16.79
CA THR A 175 13.01 -0.36 17.50
C THR A 175 13.29 0.96 18.22
N ASP A 176 12.27 1.79 18.40
CA ASP A 176 12.42 3.19 18.80
C ASP A 176 13.15 4.08 17.75
N ARG A 177 13.37 5.35 18.11
CA ARG A 177 14.03 6.37 17.28
C ARG A 177 15.39 5.89 16.78
N GLY A 178 15.67 6.11 15.50
CA GLY A 178 16.88 5.64 14.84
C GLY A 178 16.70 4.31 14.11
N GLY A 179 15.63 3.56 14.41
CA GLY A 179 15.27 2.32 13.71
C GLY A 179 14.97 2.50 12.22
N GLN A 180 14.59 3.71 11.78
CA GLN A 180 14.29 4.02 10.38
C GLN A 180 15.49 3.88 9.43
N ARG A 181 16.71 3.73 9.98
CA ARG A 181 17.91 3.39 9.20
C ARG A 181 17.80 2.00 8.57
N TYR A 182 16.88 1.19 9.06
CA TYR A 182 16.60 -0.17 8.60
C TYR A 182 15.20 -0.24 7.96
N PRO A 183 15.00 -1.06 6.91
CA PRO A 183 14.05 -0.69 5.86
C PRO A 183 12.57 -0.81 6.20
N ILE A 184 12.13 -1.75 7.04
CA ILE A 184 10.71 -1.86 7.39
C ILE A 184 10.51 -2.13 8.89
N GLY A 185 9.69 -1.28 9.50
CA GLY A 185 9.12 -1.50 10.83
C GLY A 185 7.67 -1.93 10.76
N PHE A 186 7.20 -2.67 11.77
CA PHE A 186 5.77 -2.99 11.91
C PHE A 186 5.20 -2.71 13.29
N SER A 187 3.89 -2.46 13.33
CA SER A 187 3.12 -2.02 14.50
C SER A 187 2.94 -3.03 15.62
N GLY A 188 3.39 -4.27 15.44
CA GLY A 188 3.06 -5.39 16.32
C GLY A 188 1.63 -5.91 16.12
N ASP A 189 1.21 -6.73 17.09
CA ASP A 189 0.03 -7.57 17.04
C ASP A 189 -1.24 -6.76 17.38
N THR A 190 -2.02 -6.44 16.35
CA THR A 190 -3.21 -5.59 16.49
C THR A 190 -4.47 -6.38 16.79
N VAL A 191 -5.34 -5.90 17.68
CA VAL A 191 -6.64 -6.55 17.95
C VAL A 191 -7.57 -6.41 16.75
N ILE A 192 -8.30 -7.47 16.36
CA ILE A 192 -9.30 -7.42 15.28
C ILE A 192 -10.52 -6.62 15.75
N SER A 193 -10.48 -5.29 15.56
CA SER A 193 -11.57 -4.39 15.94
C SER A 193 -11.58 -3.08 15.13
N TRP A 194 -12.77 -2.47 15.03
CA TRP A 194 -12.93 -1.12 14.46
C TRP A 194 -12.14 -0.04 15.23
N LYS A 195 -11.92 -0.21 16.54
CA LYS A 195 -11.11 0.71 17.34
C LYS A 195 -9.64 0.66 16.92
N SER A 196 -9.12 -0.52 16.66
CA SER A 196 -7.77 -0.71 16.12
C SER A 196 -7.65 -0.05 14.74
N LEU A 197 -8.57 -0.35 13.82
CA LEU A 197 -8.58 0.28 12.49
C LEU A 197 -8.67 1.81 12.57
N ALA A 198 -9.47 2.36 13.49
CA ALA A 198 -9.58 3.81 13.67
C ALA A 198 -8.29 4.49 14.17
N TYR A 199 -7.40 3.74 14.82
CA TYR A 199 -6.10 4.22 15.33
C TYR A 199 -4.96 4.07 14.30
N GLN A 200 -4.99 3.02 13.48
CA GLN A 200 -3.87 2.70 12.57
C GLN A 200 -3.47 3.81 11.58
N PRO A 201 -4.40 4.55 10.94
CA PRO A 201 -4.02 5.66 10.05
C PRO A 201 -3.24 6.75 10.77
N TYR A 202 -3.69 7.19 11.94
CA TYR A 202 -2.97 8.15 12.77
C TYR A 202 -1.58 7.64 13.15
N PHE A 203 -1.48 6.38 13.60
CA PHE A 203 -0.21 5.79 14.00
C PHE A 203 0.78 5.71 12.82
N THR A 204 0.30 5.28 11.66
CA THR A 204 1.09 5.21 10.42
C THR A 204 1.52 6.59 9.96
N ALA A 205 0.63 7.59 9.98
CA ALA A 205 0.96 8.95 9.56
C ALA A 205 1.97 9.62 10.49
N THR A 206 1.81 9.46 11.80
CA THR A 206 2.70 10.08 12.79
C THR A 206 4.08 9.44 12.87
N ALA A 207 4.27 8.22 12.37
CA ALA A 207 5.58 7.60 12.23
C ALA A 207 6.55 8.45 11.38
N ALA A 208 6.03 9.20 10.41
CA ALA A 208 6.81 10.15 9.61
C ALA A 208 7.45 11.28 10.46
N ASN A 209 6.87 11.67 11.60
CA ASN A 209 7.40 12.73 12.48
C ASN A 209 8.73 12.35 13.14
N ILE A 210 9.03 11.06 13.21
CA ILE A 210 10.27 10.52 13.78
C ILE A 210 11.15 9.86 12.71
N GLY A 211 10.87 10.14 11.44
CA GLY A 211 11.61 9.62 10.29
C GLY A 211 11.30 8.17 9.93
N PHE A 212 10.34 7.52 10.59
CA PHE A 212 10.00 6.13 10.32
C PHE A 212 8.95 6.04 9.20
N THR A 213 9.42 6.23 7.98
CA THR A 213 8.57 6.47 6.79
C THR A 213 8.09 5.20 6.09
N VAL A 214 8.68 4.05 6.42
CA VAL A 214 8.34 2.75 5.83
C VAL A 214 7.74 1.86 6.92
N TRP A 215 6.43 2.01 7.11
CA TRP A 215 5.66 1.39 8.18
C TRP A 215 4.72 0.29 7.67
N SER A 216 4.68 -0.83 8.38
CA SER A 216 3.78 -1.96 8.15
C SER A 216 2.86 -2.20 9.35
N HIS A 217 1.75 -2.86 9.11
CA HIS A 217 0.80 -3.32 10.11
C HIS A 217 0.07 -4.55 9.57
N ASP A 218 -0.64 -5.28 10.43
CA ASP A 218 -1.44 -6.42 10.03
C ASP A 218 -2.77 -5.96 9.43
N ILE A 219 -2.87 -5.99 8.10
CA ILE A 219 -4.12 -5.64 7.41
C ILE A 219 -5.18 -6.69 7.75
N GLY A 220 -6.25 -6.23 8.42
CA GLY A 220 -7.34 -7.06 8.93
C GLY A 220 -7.27 -7.32 10.43
N GLY A 221 -6.18 -6.94 11.10
CA GLY A 221 -5.91 -7.27 12.50
C GLY A 221 -5.07 -8.54 12.64
N HIS A 222 -4.38 -8.68 13.76
CA HIS A 222 -3.52 -9.82 14.07
C HIS A 222 -4.31 -10.98 14.69
N ASP A 223 -4.82 -10.77 15.90
CA ASP A 223 -5.50 -11.75 16.74
C ASP A 223 -6.47 -11.05 17.68
N ASP A 224 -7.18 -11.81 18.50
CA ASP A 224 -8.22 -11.36 19.43
C ASP A 224 -9.36 -10.57 18.75
N GLY A 225 -10.48 -10.43 19.46
CA GLY A 225 -11.62 -9.66 18.94
C GLY A 225 -12.52 -10.48 18.01
N ILE A 226 -13.11 -9.83 17.00
CA ILE A 226 -14.18 -10.41 16.18
C ILE A 226 -13.87 -10.21 14.70
N GLU A 227 -13.75 -11.31 13.97
CA GLU A 227 -13.62 -11.30 12.51
C GLU A 227 -14.90 -10.71 11.89
N ASP A 228 -14.75 -9.53 11.29
CA ASP A 228 -15.81 -8.81 10.59
C ASP A 228 -15.37 -8.58 9.13
N PRO A 229 -16.06 -9.19 8.14
CA PRO A 229 -15.70 -9.03 6.73
C PRO A 229 -15.71 -7.56 6.26
N GLU A 230 -16.59 -6.71 6.80
CA GLU A 230 -16.59 -5.28 6.44
C GLU A 230 -15.38 -4.55 7.03
N LEU A 231 -15.00 -4.89 8.27
CA LEU A 231 -13.77 -4.40 8.90
C LEU A 231 -12.54 -4.77 8.08
N PHE A 232 -12.41 -6.05 7.70
CA PHE A 232 -11.31 -6.53 6.85
C PHE A 232 -11.24 -5.75 5.53
N CYS A 233 -12.38 -5.58 4.86
CA CYS A 233 -12.46 -4.82 3.61
C CYS A 233 -12.00 -3.37 3.78
N ARG A 234 -12.47 -2.66 4.82
CA ARG A 234 -12.03 -1.29 5.13
C ARG A 234 -10.54 -1.21 5.50
N TRP A 235 -10.02 -2.24 6.17
CA TRP A 235 -8.60 -2.31 6.50
C TRP A 235 -7.74 -2.52 5.24
N VAL A 236 -8.17 -3.37 4.30
CA VAL A 236 -7.51 -3.53 3.00
C VAL A 236 -7.47 -2.22 2.22
N GLN A 237 -8.57 -1.46 2.22
CA GLN A 237 -8.63 -0.13 1.60
C GLN A 237 -7.65 0.86 2.24
N PHE A 238 -7.51 0.85 3.56
CA PHE A 238 -6.45 1.61 4.23
C PHE A 238 -5.04 1.11 3.85
N GLY A 239 -4.85 -0.20 3.84
CA GLY A 239 -3.58 -0.86 3.48
C GLY A 239 -3.11 -0.52 2.07
N LEU A 240 -4.03 -0.35 1.12
CA LEU A 240 -3.77 0.08 -0.26
C LEU A 240 -2.90 1.35 -0.31
N PHE A 241 -3.19 2.29 0.57
CA PHE A 241 -2.52 3.58 0.68
C PHE A 241 -1.56 3.66 1.88
N SER A 242 -1.08 2.52 2.36
CA SER A 242 -0.04 2.45 3.40
C SER A 242 1.34 2.20 2.78
N PRO A 243 2.46 2.51 3.48
CA PRO A 243 3.80 2.29 2.93
C PRO A 243 4.00 0.83 2.54
N ILE A 244 3.61 -0.11 3.42
CA ILE A 244 3.67 -1.55 3.17
C ILE A 244 2.26 -2.15 3.16
N PHE A 245 1.97 -2.95 2.14
CA PHE A 245 0.72 -3.71 2.03
C PHE A 245 0.99 -5.17 2.44
N ARG A 246 0.61 -5.55 3.67
CA ARG A 246 0.86 -6.89 4.20
C ARG A 246 -0.39 -7.46 4.87
N LEU A 247 -0.88 -8.56 4.31
CA LEU A 247 -1.93 -9.38 4.90
C LEU A 247 -1.28 -10.36 5.87
N HIS A 248 -1.70 -10.34 7.13
CA HIS A 248 -1.17 -11.23 8.16
C HIS A 248 -2.14 -11.33 9.35
N SER A 249 -2.04 -12.43 10.09
CA SER A 249 -2.78 -12.69 11.32
C SER A 249 -2.14 -13.84 12.09
N ALA A 250 -2.51 -13.99 13.36
CA ALA A 250 -2.22 -15.19 14.12
C ALA A 250 -2.82 -16.45 13.46
N ARG A 251 -2.25 -17.61 13.82
CA ARG A 251 -2.72 -18.92 13.37
C ARG A 251 -4.05 -19.27 14.04
N ASN A 252 -5.16 -19.00 13.35
CA ASN A 252 -6.50 -19.40 13.79
C ASN A 252 -7.34 -19.86 12.58
N GLN A 253 -8.07 -20.98 12.69
CA GLN A 253 -8.87 -21.54 11.59
C GLN A 253 -10.01 -20.60 11.13
N PHE A 254 -10.48 -19.72 12.02
CA PHE A 254 -11.60 -18.81 11.81
C PHE A 254 -11.18 -17.39 11.46
N THR A 255 -9.90 -17.06 11.58
CA THR A 255 -9.33 -15.80 11.07
C THR A 255 -8.88 -16.02 9.63
N THR A 256 -9.20 -15.09 8.73
CA THR A 256 -8.92 -15.26 7.29
C THR A 256 -8.38 -13.99 6.68
N ARG A 257 -7.34 -14.13 5.87
CA ARG A 257 -6.79 -13.03 5.07
C ARG A 257 -6.87 -13.33 3.57
N GLU A 258 -7.35 -14.51 3.22
CA GLU A 258 -7.57 -14.96 1.86
C GLU A 258 -8.86 -14.37 1.27
N PRO A 259 -8.80 -13.59 0.17
CA PRO A 259 -9.97 -12.87 -0.36
C PRO A 259 -11.16 -13.78 -0.71
N TRP A 260 -10.90 -15.02 -1.14
CA TRP A 260 -11.92 -15.98 -1.57
C TRP A 260 -12.75 -16.62 -0.45
N ARG A 261 -12.41 -16.37 0.82
CA ARG A 261 -13.21 -16.82 1.96
C ARG A 261 -14.33 -15.84 2.34
N HIS A 262 -14.41 -14.70 1.66
CA HIS A 262 -15.43 -13.69 1.88
C HIS A 262 -16.53 -13.71 0.79
N SER A 263 -17.60 -12.94 1.01
CA SER A 263 -18.68 -12.75 0.03
C SER A 263 -18.14 -12.15 -1.27
N THR A 264 -18.89 -12.31 -2.37
CA THR A 264 -18.51 -11.74 -3.68
C THR A 264 -18.24 -10.23 -3.62
N GLU A 265 -19.06 -9.45 -2.90
CA GLU A 265 -18.84 -8.00 -2.73
C GLU A 265 -17.44 -7.70 -2.17
N ILE A 266 -17.08 -8.37 -1.07
CA ILE A 266 -15.80 -8.12 -0.38
C ILE A 266 -14.64 -8.67 -1.19
N ARG A 267 -14.77 -9.88 -1.73
CA ARG A 267 -13.74 -10.51 -2.56
C ARG A 267 -13.38 -9.62 -3.74
N THR A 268 -14.38 -9.07 -4.45
CA THR A 268 -14.16 -8.17 -5.58
C THR A 268 -13.41 -6.91 -5.15
N ILE A 269 -13.85 -6.24 -4.08
CA ILE A 269 -13.20 -5.01 -3.60
C ILE A 269 -11.76 -5.26 -3.15
N VAL A 270 -11.51 -6.35 -2.44
CA VAL A 270 -10.17 -6.72 -1.97
C VAL A 270 -9.26 -7.06 -3.15
N GLN A 271 -9.77 -7.81 -4.13
CA GLN A 271 -9.04 -8.11 -5.36
C GLN A 271 -8.68 -6.83 -6.13
N GLU A 272 -9.65 -5.93 -6.36
CA GLU A 272 -9.42 -4.66 -7.05
C GLU A 272 -8.39 -3.78 -6.30
N ALA A 273 -8.46 -3.75 -4.96
CA ALA A 273 -7.48 -3.03 -4.15
C ALA A 273 -6.07 -3.61 -4.30
N MET A 274 -5.91 -4.94 -4.25
CA MET A 274 -4.60 -5.58 -4.41
C MET A 274 -4.04 -5.42 -5.83
N GLN A 275 -4.91 -5.47 -6.85
CA GLN A 275 -4.52 -5.17 -8.24
C GLN A 275 -4.09 -3.71 -8.38
N PHE A 276 -4.86 -2.76 -7.85
CA PHE A 276 -4.50 -1.35 -7.90
C PHE A 276 -3.21 -1.05 -7.13
N ARG A 277 -2.96 -1.75 -6.01
CA ARG A 277 -1.70 -1.65 -5.27
C ARG A 277 -0.50 -2.02 -6.13
N HIS A 278 -0.62 -3.08 -6.92
CA HIS A 278 0.42 -3.50 -7.87
C HIS A 278 0.60 -2.49 -8.99
N GLN A 279 -0.50 -1.96 -9.52
CA GLN A 279 -0.44 -0.90 -10.54
C GLN A 279 0.25 0.37 -10.02
N LEU A 280 0.10 0.70 -8.74
CA LEU A 280 0.72 1.87 -8.09
C LEU A 280 2.24 1.79 -7.91
N ILE A 281 2.91 0.67 -8.24
CA ILE A 281 4.35 0.50 -8.01
C ILE A 281 5.19 1.67 -8.55
N PRO A 282 5.05 2.17 -9.80
CA PRO A 282 5.87 3.25 -10.32
C PRO A 282 5.72 4.55 -9.53
N TYR A 283 4.49 4.91 -9.16
CA TYR A 283 4.18 6.08 -8.33
C TYR A 283 4.78 5.94 -6.93
N LEU A 284 4.58 4.80 -6.27
CA LEU A 284 5.08 4.57 -4.92
C LEU A 284 6.61 4.44 -4.87
N TYR A 285 7.20 3.79 -5.86
CA TYR A 285 8.64 3.63 -5.98
C TYR A 285 9.35 4.96 -6.17
N THR A 286 8.75 5.85 -6.97
CA THR A 286 9.18 7.25 -7.09
C THR A 286 9.10 7.98 -5.74
N ALA A 287 8.01 7.81 -4.98
CA ALA A 287 7.89 8.40 -3.65
C ALA A 287 8.96 7.88 -2.67
N TYR A 288 9.34 6.60 -2.76
CA TYR A 288 10.43 6.04 -1.95
C TYR A 288 11.81 6.56 -2.37
N TYR A 289 12.06 6.75 -3.66
CA TYR A 289 13.27 7.43 -4.11
C TYR A 289 13.35 8.86 -3.56
N ARG A 290 12.25 9.61 -3.56
CA ARG A 290 12.20 10.97 -2.97
C ARG A 290 12.40 10.94 -1.46
N ASN A 291 11.91 9.92 -0.78
CA ASN A 291 12.20 9.72 0.63
C ASN A 291 13.71 9.49 0.87
N HIS A 292 14.34 8.63 0.07
CA HIS A 292 15.78 8.35 0.16
C HIS A 292 16.63 9.59 -0.16
N SER A 293 16.33 10.29 -1.26
CA SER A 293 17.15 11.39 -1.79
C SER A 293 16.88 12.75 -1.16
N LEU A 294 15.62 13.02 -0.74
CA LEU A 294 15.18 14.34 -0.27
C LEU A 294 14.62 14.31 1.17
N GLY A 295 14.48 13.13 1.78
CA GLY A 295 13.87 12.99 3.11
C GLY A 295 12.36 13.27 3.12
N ILE A 296 11.69 13.20 1.97
CA ILE A 296 10.24 13.44 1.86
C ILE A 296 9.50 12.10 1.97
N PRO A 297 8.76 11.83 3.07
CA PRO A 297 8.07 10.56 3.25
C PRO A 297 6.99 10.33 2.18
N ALA A 298 6.88 9.08 1.73
CA ALA A 298 5.80 8.65 0.84
C ALA A 298 4.42 8.82 1.50
N LEU A 299 4.31 8.61 2.81
CA LEU A 299 3.09 8.90 3.57
C LEU A 299 3.40 9.98 4.61
N ARG A 300 2.64 11.09 4.60
CA ARG A 300 2.85 12.21 5.53
C ARG A 300 1.55 12.82 6.02
N PRO A 301 1.44 13.20 7.32
CA PRO A 301 0.23 13.82 7.86
C PRO A 301 -0.14 15.11 7.11
N ILE A 302 -1.43 15.40 7.03
CA ILE A 302 -1.91 16.58 6.26
C ILE A 302 -1.46 17.92 6.83
N TYR A 303 -1.11 17.99 8.12
CA TYR A 303 -0.54 19.21 8.70
C TYR A 303 0.87 19.54 8.19
N TYR A 304 1.53 18.62 7.46
CA TYR A 304 2.74 18.98 6.69
C TYR A 304 2.42 19.84 5.46
N LEU A 305 1.21 19.68 4.90
CA LEU A 305 0.75 20.45 3.75
C LEU A 305 0.13 21.78 4.16
N ASP A 306 -0.62 21.78 5.27
CA ASP A 306 -1.42 22.92 5.72
C ASP A 306 -1.15 23.22 7.21
N PRO A 307 0.09 23.62 7.57
CA PRO A 307 0.52 23.75 8.97
C PRO A 307 -0.17 24.88 9.73
N GLU A 308 -0.74 25.86 9.03
CA GLU A 308 -1.44 26.99 9.64
C GLU A 308 -2.94 26.71 9.87
N ALA A 309 -3.48 25.65 9.26
CA ALA A 309 -4.87 25.26 9.45
C ALA A 309 -5.03 24.36 10.69
N LYS A 310 -5.73 24.86 11.70
CA LYS A 310 -6.08 24.09 12.90
C LYS A 310 -6.79 22.77 12.54
N GLU A 311 -7.64 22.81 11.52
CA GLU A 311 -8.37 21.66 11.00
C GLU A 311 -7.44 20.53 10.57
N ALA A 312 -6.26 20.83 10.01
CA ALA A 312 -5.30 19.80 9.61
C ALA A 312 -4.80 18.95 10.79
N TYR A 313 -4.76 19.52 12.00
CA TYR A 313 -4.39 18.81 13.23
C TYR A 313 -5.56 18.05 13.87
N LEU A 314 -6.81 18.40 13.54
CA LEU A 314 -8.00 17.72 14.04
C LEU A 314 -8.36 16.47 13.22
N HIS A 315 -7.97 16.44 11.95
CA HIS A 315 -8.19 15.30 11.05
C HIS A 315 -6.97 14.37 11.05
N THR A 316 -6.71 13.76 12.22
CA THR A 316 -5.48 13.00 12.54
C THR A 316 -5.25 11.75 11.68
N ASN A 317 -6.30 11.20 11.07
CA ASN A 317 -6.21 10.02 10.21
C ASN A 317 -5.94 10.38 8.74
N ALA A 318 -6.00 11.65 8.37
CA ALA A 318 -5.79 12.09 7.00
C ALA A 318 -4.30 12.31 6.72
N TYR A 319 -3.86 11.89 5.54
CA TYR A 319 -2.47 11.98 5.11
C TYR A 319 -2.37 12.20 3.59
N LEU A 320 -1.23 12.74 3.16
CA LEU A 320 -0.81 12.67 1.77
C LEU A 320 -0.09 11.34 1.51
N PHE A 321 -0.31 10.77 0.33
CA PHE A 321 0.34 9.57 -0.16
C PHE A 321 1.00 9.83 -1.52
N GLY A 322 2.32 9.70 -1.58
CA GLY A 322 3.16 10.19 -2.67
C GLY A 322 3.02 11.71 -2.88
N GLU A 323 2.90 12.11 -4.13
CA GLU A 323 3.06 13.47 -4.61
C GLU A 323 1.74 14.23 -4.60
N CYS A 324 0.63 13.58 -4.99
CA CYS A 324 -0.64 14.26 -5.24
C CYS A 324 -1.89 13.57 -4.67
N LEU A 325 -1.78 12.41 -4.03
CA LEU A 325 -2.93 11.76 -3.39
C LEU A 325 -3.10 12.24 -1.95
N TYR A 326 -4.33 12.58 -1.60
CA TYR A 326 -4.81 12.85 -0.25
C TYR A 326 -5.78 11.74 0.15
N ILE A 327 -5.55 11.11 1.30
CA ILE A 327 -6.30 9.97 1.80
C ILE A 327 -6.83 10.31 3.18
N ASP A 328 -8.10 10.01 3.44
CA ASP A 328 -8.68 10.05 4.78
C ASP A 328 -9.49 8.76 4.97
N PRO A 329 -8.88 7.69 5.52
CA PRO A 329 -9.44 6.34 5.51
C PRO A 329 -10.80 6.24 6.21
N ILE A 330 -11.70 5.43 5.64
CA ILE A 330 -13.01 5.16 6.23
C ILE A 330 -12.87 4.06 7.28
N VAL A 331 -12.86 4.47 8.54
CA VAL A 331 -12.62 3.59 9.70
C VAL A 331 -13.89 3.30 10.52
N SER A 332 -15.05 3.34 9.86
CA SER A 332 -16.35 3.10 10.49
C SER A 332 -17.27 2.24 9.62
N PRO A 333 -18.11 1.39 10.23
CA PRO A 333 -19.05 0.56 9.49
C PRO A 333 -20.11 1.39 8.75
N ARG A 334 -20.70 0.79 7.72
CA ARG A 334 -21.82 1.34 6.97
C ARG A 334 -23.07 1.38 7.82
N ASP A 335 -23.86 2.43 7.65
CA ASP A 335 -25.21 2.43 8.17
C ASP A 335 -26.10 1.44 7.38
N PRO A 336 -26.84 0.53 8.04
CA PRO A 336 -27.60 -0.53 7.36
C PRO A 336 -28.69 -0.04 6.40
N LEU A 337 -29.25 1.17 6.65
CA LEU A 337 -30.33 1.75 5.85
C LEU A 337 -29.79 2.46 4.61
N THR A 338 -28.73 3.24 4.78
CA THR A 338 -28.14 4.02 3.69
C THR A 338 -27.09 3.25 2.90
N LYS A 339 -26.55 2.14 3.45
CA LYS A 339 -25.41 1.38 2.88
C LYS A 339 -24.18 2.25 2.66
N ARG A 340 -23.97 3.25 3.52
CA ARG A 340 -22.87 4.20 3.43
C ARG A 340 -22.20 4.40 4.78
N SER A 341 -20.87 4.55 4.77
CA SER A 341 -20.10 5.01 5.94
C SER A 341 -19.97 6.53 5.88
N ARG A 342 -20.17 7.22 7.01
CA ARG A 342 -20.03 8.68 7.10
C ARG A 342 -18.58 9.04 7.44
N ILE A 343 -18.02 10.03 6.76
CA ILE A 343 -16.73 10.62 7.11
C ILE A 343 -16.77 12.14 7.00
N SER A 344 -15.96 12.83 7.81
CA SER A 344 -15.79 14.28 7.77
C SER A 344 -14.33 14.57 7.50
N THR A 345 -14.05 15.31 6.43
CA THR A 345 -12.70 15.44 5.86
C THR A 345 -12.37 16.90 5.65
N TRP A 346 -11.22 17.35 6.16
CA TRP A 346 -10.67 18.66 5.80
C TRP A 346 -10.11 18.60 4.38
N ILE A 347 -10.60 19.44 3.47
CA ILE A 347 -10.01 19.59 2.14
C ILE A 347 -9.04 20.77 2.22
N PRO A 348 -7.71 20.54 2.12
CA PRO A 348 -6.70 21.59 2.20
C PRO A 348 -6.83 22.60 1.07
N GLU A 349 -6.13 23.73 1.16
CA GLU A 349 -6.10 24.72 0.09
C GLU A 349 -5.83 24.14 -1.31
N GLY A 350 -6.50 24.70 -2.32
CA GLY A 350 -6.42 24.29 -3.71
C GLY A 350 -7.69 23.60 -4.22
N GLU A 351 -7.58 23.05 -5.42
CA GLU A 351 -8.62 22.20 -6.01
C GLU A 351 -8.24 20.73 -5.88
N TRP A 352 -9.20 19.92 -5.45
CA TRP A 352 -9.05 18.50 -5.17
C TRP A 352 -10.14 17.72 -5.87
N ILE A 353 -9.77 16.65 -6.54
CA ILE A 353 -10.68 15.83 -7.35
C ILE A 353 -10.88 14.50 -6.64
N ASP A 354 -12.12 14.11 -6.36
CA ASP A 354 -12.43 12.79 -5.85
C ASP A 354 -11.95 11.73 -6.84
N PHE A 355 -11.08 10.84 -6.39
CA PHE A 355 -10.42 9.84 -7.22
C PHE A 355 -11.40 8.87 -7.88
N MET A 356 -12.53 8.58 -7.22
CA MET A 356 -13.52 7.61 -7.70
C MET A 356 -14.60 8.26 -8.56
N THR A 357 -15.03 9.48 -8.22
CA THR A 357 -16.21 10.11 -8.84
C THR A 357 -15.87 11.24 -9.80
N ASN A 358 -14.64 11.72 -9.77
CA ASN A 358 -14.18 12.94 -10.43
C ASN A 358 -14.86 14.24 -9.96
N GLU A 359 -15.55 14.22 -8.82
CA GLU A 359 -16.13 15.44 -8.25
C GLU A 359 -15.02 16.39 -7.79
N VAL A 360 -15.12 17.66 -8.17
CA VAL A 360 -14.15 18.71 -7.85
C VAL A 360 -14.55 19.45 -6.58
N PHE A 361 -13.57 19.64 -5.69
CA PHE A 361 -13.69 20.33 -4.42
C PHE A 361 -12.70 21.48 -4.35
N VAL A 362 -13.21 22.70 -4.17
CA VAL A 362 -12.41 23.84 -3.72
C VAL A 362 -12.19 23.73 -2.21
N GLY A 363 -10.93 23.80 -1.79
CA GLY A 363 -10.45 23.56 -0.44
C GLY A 363 -10.72 24.65 0.60
N LYS A 364 -9.93 24.61 1.68
CA LYS A 364 -10.11 25.41 2.92
C LYS A 364 -11.46 25.19 3.59
N LYS A 365 -11.94 23.94 3.58
CA LYS A 365 -13.22 23.59 4.23
C LYS A 365 -13.28 22.13 4.63
N THR A 366 -14.05 21.85 5.67
CA THR A 366 -14.45 20.48 6.01
C THR A 366 -15.66 20.05 5.19
N VAL A 367 -15.59 18.88 4.57
CA VAL A 367 -16.69 18.26 3.84
C VAL A 367 -17.12 16.97 4.54
N THR A 368 -18.42 16.80 4.76
CA THR A 368 -18.95 15.49 5.15
C THR A 368 -19.23 14.67 3.88
N ARG A 369 -18.84 13.40 3.85
CA ARG A 369 -19.09 12.45 2.75
C ARG A 369 -19.75 11.17 3.28
N TYR A 370 -20.40 10.46 2.37
CA TYR A 370 -21.04 9.17 2.61
C TYR A 370 -20.62 8.22 1.49
N HIS A 371 -19.92 7.14 1.84
CA HIS A 371 -19.27 6.27 0.85
C HIS A 371 -19.80 4.85 0.90
N PRO A 372 -20.08 4.21 -0.26
CA PRO A 372 -20.30 2.76 -0.33
C PRO A 372 -19.13 1.98 0.24
N LEU A 373 -19.28 0.66 0.38
CA LEU A 373 -18.12 -0.18 0.67
C LEU A 373 -17.12 -0.19 -0.49
N SER A 374 -17.60 -0.14 -1.74
CA SER A 374 -16.76 -0.12 -2.96
C SER A 374 -15.92 1.15 -3.15
N ASN A 375 -16.21 2.24 -2.41
CA ASN A 375 -15.51 3.51 -2.57
C ASN A 375 -14.65 3.84 -1.37
N GLN A 376 -13.57 4.57 -1.68
CA GLN A 376 -12.62 5.10 -0.72
C GLN A 376 -12.68 6.62 -0.73
N ASN A 377 -12.29 7.25 0.37
CA ASN A 377 -12.27 8.70 0.50
C ASN A 377 -10.88 9.22 0.12
N VAL A 378 -10.64 9.28 -1.19
CA VAL A 378 -9.36 9.61 -1.81
C VAL A 378 -9.55 10.79 -2.75
N TYR A 379 -8.63 11.73 -2.70
CA TYR A 379 -8.64 12.93 -3.52
C TYR A 379 -7.29 13.11 -4.20
N VAL A 380 -7.31 13.65 -5.41
CA VAL A 380 -6.11 14.00 -6.16
C VAL A 380 -6.02 15.51 -6.26
N LYS A 381 -4.85 16.06 -5.97
CA LYS A 381 -4.60 17.49 -6.17
C LYS A 381 -4.71 17.83 -7.65
N ALA A 382 -5.35 18.94 -8.00
CA ALA A 382 -5.36 19.45 -9.37
C ALA A 382 -3.93 19.62 -9.91
N GLY A 383 -3.70 19.20 -11.15
CA GLY A 383 -2.36 19.08 -11.75
C GLY A 383 -1.64 17.76 -11.43
N GLY A 384 -2.28 16.87 -10.68
CA GLY A 384 -1.73 15.54 -10.35
C GLY A 384 -1.53 14.66 -11.58
N ILE A 385 -0.43 13.92 -11.58
CA ILE A 385 -0.05 12.94 -12.59
C ILE A 385 0.30 11.65 -11.84
N ILE A 386 -0.37 10.54 -12.16
CA ILE A 386 -0.21 9.26 -11.47
C ILE A 386 0.17 8.19 -12.50
N PRO A 387 1.46 7.82 -12.59
CA PRO A 387 1.90 6.71 -13.41
C PRO A 387 1.61 5.38 -12.71
N LEU A 388 0.92 4.51 -13.44
CA LEU A 388 0.58 3.16 -13.04
C LEU A 388 1.15 2.15 -14.03
N VAL A 389 1.40 0.93 -13.59
CA VAL A 389 1.55 -0.21 -14.50
C VAL A 389 0.18 -0.50 -15.13
N ASP A 390 0.11 -0.59 -16.45
CA ASP A 390 -1.16 -0.87 -17.14
C ASP A 390 -1.55 -2.35 -16.99
N SER A 391 -0.58 -3.26 -17.13
CA SER A 391 -0.78 -4.71 -17.03
C SER A 391 -0.52 -5.25 -15.63
N ILE A 392 -1.57 -5.79 -14.98
CA ILE A 392 -1.48 -6.43 -13.66
C ILE A 392 -0.61 -7.70 -13.62
N ASN A 393 -0.26 -8.26 -14.78
CA ASN A 393 0.58 -9.44 -14.90
C ASN A 393 2.08 -9.10 -15.01
N SER A 394 2.42 -7.81 -15.07
CA SER A 394 3.82 -7.38 -15.07
C SER A 394 4.46 -7.73 -13.73
N ARG A 395 5.74 -8.10 -13.73
CA ARG A 395 6.44 -8.37 -12.48
C ARG A 395 6.65 -7.08 -11.68
N ALA A 396 6.56 -7.19 -10.36
CA ALA A 396 6.74 -6.05 -9.45
C ALA A 396 8.20 -5.56 -9.37
N ASP A 397 9.16 -6.40 -9.76
CA ASP A 397 10.60 -6.15 -9.72
C ASP A 397 11.20 -5.77 -11.09
N GLU A 398 10.37 -5.41 -12.06
CA GLU A 398 10.79 -4.98 -13.40
C GLU A 398 10.16 -3.64 -13.79
N ASN A 399 10.86 -2.85 -14.60
CA ASN A 399 10.31 -1.61 -15.15
C ASN A 399 9.25 -1.92 -16.22
N PRO A 400 8.06 -1.29 -16.14
CA PRO A 400 6.94 -1.68 -16.98
C PRO A 400 7.11 -1.21 -18.43
N GLN A 401 6.69 -2.06 -19.36
CA GLN A 401 6.61 -1.71 -20.79
C GLN A 401 5.37 -0.87 -21.13
N GLN A 402 4.34 -0.93 -20.27
CA GLN A 402 3.04 -0.31 -20.49
C GLN A 402 2.63 0.46 -19.25
N PHE A 403 2.39 1.76 -19.44
CA PHE A 403 1.91 2.65 -18.39
C PHE A 403 0.46 3.04 -18.63
N LEU A 404 -0.31 3.09 -17.56
CA LEU A 404 -1.53 3.86 -17.46
C LEU A 404 -1.23 5.15 -16.69
N ILE A 405 -1.38 6.30 -17.33
CA ILE A 405 -1.12 7.61 -16.72
C ILE A 405 -2.45 8.31 -16.47
N HIS A 406 -2.82 8.50 -15.20
CA HIS A 406 -3.94 9.37 -14.85
C HIS A 406 -3.47 10.81 -14.71
N VAL A 407 -4.12 11.72 -15.44
CA VAL A 407 -3.79 13.16 -15.46
C VAL A 407 -5.00 13.97 -15.03
N TYR A 408 -4.84 14.89 -14.08
CA TYR A 408 -5.90 15.74 -13.53
C TYR A 408 -5.74 17.20 -13.96
N PRO A 409 -6.17 17.58 -15.19
CA PRO A 409 -5.90 18.86 -15.83
C PRO A 409 -6.77 20.02 -15.32
N GLN A 410 -7.14 20.03 -14.05
CA GLN A 410 -7.82 21.18 -13.42
C GLN A 410 -6.81 22.30 -13.09
N SER A 411 -5.52 21.97 -13.04
CA SER A 411 -4.41 22.92 -12.96
C SER A 411 -3.20 22.38 -13.71
N SER A 412 -2.19 23.22 -13.92
CA SER A 412 -0.88 22.78 -14.43
C SER A 412 -0.14 22.01 -13.32
N GLY A 413 0.76 21.12 -13.71
CA GLY A 413 1.51 20.30 -12.76
C GLY A 413 2.67 19.55 -13.42
N SER A 414 3.45 18.86 -12.61
CA SER A 414 4.58 18.08 -13.08
C SER A 414 4.92 16.97 -12.11
N MET A 415 5.52 15.89 -12.64
CA MET A 415 6.06 14.79 -11.86
C MET A 415 7.33 14.28 -12.54
N VAL A 416 8.27 13.76 -11.74
CA VAL A 416 9.40 12.98 -12.24
C VAL A 416 9.18 11.54 -11.83
N LEU A 417 9.05 10.64 -12.80
CA LEU A 417 9.07 9.19 -12.58
C LEU A 417 10.53 8.75 -12.42
N TYR A 418 10.80 7.98 -11.36
CA TYR A 418 12.12 7.39 -11.09
C TYR A 418 12.12 5.89 -11.35
N GLU A 419 13.15 5.41 -12.04
CA GLU A 419 13.38 3.99 -12.33
C GLU A 419 14.86 3.65 -12.18
N ASP A 420 15.15 2.43 -11.73
CA ASP A 420 16.48 1.83 -11.70
C ASP A 420 16.33 0.30 -11.90
N ASP A 421 17.34 -0.50 -11.56
CA ASP A 421 17.26 -1.96 -11.69
C ASP A 421 16.34 -2.65 -10.66
N GLY A 422 15.81 -1.92 -9.68
CA GLY A 422 14.93 -2.43 -8.62
C GLY A 422 15.58 -3.37 -7.60
N ILE A 423 16.84 -3.76 -7.78
CA ILE A 423 17.43 -4.93 -7.11
C ILE A 423 18.75 -4.58 -6.42
N SER A 424 19.70 -3.96 -7.12
CA SER A 424 21.08 -3.83 -6.63
C SER A 424 21.30 -2.52 -5.87
N GLN A 425 22.53 -2.35 -5.36
CA GLN A 425 22.96 -1.12 -4.71
C GLN A 425 23.55 -0.08 -5.70
N GLN A 426 23.44 -0.30 -7.02
CA GLN A 426 24.00 0.62 -8.03
C GLN A 426 23.41 2.04 -7.96
N TYR A 427 22.19 2.19 -7.46
CA TYR A 427 21.57 3.51 -7.21
C TYR A 427 22.42 4.40 -6.28
N LEU A 428 23.22 3.83 -5.37
CA LEU A 428 24.12 4.60 -4.49
C LEU A 428 25.23 5.31 -5.26
N SER A 429 25.57 4.81 -6.46
CA SER A 429 26.51 5.44 -7.38
C SER A 429 25.84 6.37 -8.40
N GLY A 430 24.53 6.60 -8.26
CA GLY A 430 23.74 7.47 -9.14
C GLY A 430 23.15 6.77 -10.36
N ASP A 431 23.20 5.43 -10.45
CA ASP A 431 22.57 4.71 -11.56
C ASP A 431 21.04 4.76 -11.45
N CYS A 432 20.43 5.56 -12.32
CA CYS A 432 18.99 5.74 -12.40
C CYS A 432 18.56 6.20 -13.80
N PHE A 433 17.25 6.19 -14.03
CA PHE A 433 16.58 6.72 -15.21
C PHE A 433 15.38 7.54 -14.75
N GLN A 434 15.26 8.76 -15.24
CA GLN A 434 14.16 9.67 -14.92
C GLN A 434 13.33 9.99 -16.15
N THR A 435 12.02 10.12 -15.95
CA THR A 435 11.09 10.64 -16.96
C THR A 435 10.30 11.80 -16.37
N HIS A 436 10.48 12.99 -16.95
CA HIS A 436 9.76 14.19 -16.56
C HIS A 436 8.43 14.25 -17.30
N PHE A 437 7.33 14.28 -16.53
CA PHE A 437 6.01 14.59 -17.04
C PHE A 437 5.67 16.04 -16.71
N ALA A 438 5.26 16.81 -17.72
CA ALA A 438 4.83 18.19 -17.52
C ALA A 438 3.45 18.43 -18.14
N LEU A 439 2.53 18.92 -17.32
CA LEU A 439 1.17 19.30 -17.71
C LEU A 439 1.04 20.82 -17.65
N LYS A 440 0.69 21.43 -18.78
CA LYS A 440 0.28 22.84 -18.83
C LYS A 440 -1.16 22.92 -19.30
N VAL A 441 -1.94 23.72 -18.57
CA VAL A 441 -3.38 23.90 -18.79
C VAL A 441 -3.66 25.37 -19.03
N SER A 442 -4.39 25.66 -20.10
CA SER A 442 -5.02 26.96 -20.36
C SER A 442 -6.55 26.81 -20.27
N ASP A 443 -7.28 27.89 -20.56
CA ASP A 443 -8.75 27.87 -20.54
C ASP A 443 -9.35 26.97 -21.63
N THR A 444 -8.64 26.77 -22.74
CA THR A 444 -9.15 26.03 -23.91
C THR A 444 -8.25 24.89 -24.38
N SER A 445 -7.01 24.81 -23.89
CA SER A 445 -6.03 23.82 -24.32
C SER A 445 -5.27 23.16 -23.19
N ILE A 446 -4.82 21.93 -23.43
CA ILE A 446 -3.92 21.17 -22.58
C ILE A 446 -2.69 20.80 -23.40
N THR A 447 -1.51 20.92 -22.79
CA THR A 447 -0.28 20.31 -23.30
C THR A 447 0.28 19.35 -22.25
N PHE A 448 0.62 18.13 -22.66
CA PHE A 448 1.23 17.12 -21.82
C PHE A 448 2.53 16.63 -22.46
N GLU A 449 3.63 16.80 -21.74
CA GLU A 449 4.97 16.44 -22.18
C GLU A 449 5.48 15.21 -21.43
N ILE A 450 6.13 14.31 -22.16
CA ILE A 450 6.89 13.17 -21.66
C ILE A 450 8.35 13.41 -22.10
N ASP A 451 9.24 13.63 -21.15
CA ASP A 451 10.64 13.98 -21.39
C ASP A 451 11.56 13.02 -20.60
N PRO A 452 11.91 11.86 -21.19
CA PRO A 452 12.78 10.87 -20.55
C PRO A 452 14.27 11.23 -20.68
N ASP A 453 15.09 10.68 -19.79
CA ASP A 453 16.54 10.68 -19.94
C ASP A 453 16.96 10.05 -21.28
N SER A 454 18.05 10.54 -21.86
CA SER A 454 18.54 10.08 -23.17
C SER A 454 19.56 8.95 -23.10
N GLN A 455 20.11 8.64 -21.91
CA GLN A 455 21.11 7.58 -21.76
C GLN A 455 20.44 6.21 -21.69
N GLU A 456 20.80 5.32 -22.61
CA GLU A 456 20.29 3.94 -22.58
C GLU A 456 20.71 3.20 -21.29
N LYS A 457 19.75 2.47 -20.72
CA LYS A 457 19.94 1.63 -19.54
C LYS A 457 19.46 0.21 -19.83
N PRO A 458 20.17 -0.84 -19.35
CA PRO A 458 19.81 -2.23 -19.64
C PRO A 458 18.47 -2.66 -19.02
N TYR A 459 18.05 -2.00 -17.94
CA TYR A 459 16.80 -2.27 -17.22
C TYR A 459 15.61 -1.43 -17.73
N ILE A 460 15.80 -0.58 -18.74
CA ILE A 460 14.73 0.21 -19.36
C ILE A 460 14.34 -0.45 -20.69
N PRO A 461 13.07 -0.84 -20.89
CA PRO A 461 12.59 -1.32 -22.19
C PRO A 461 12.92 -0.32 -23.29
N ARG A 462 13.27 -0.77 -24.50
CA ARG A 462 13.57 0.15 -25.63
C ARG A 462 12.35 0.94 -26.11
N GLN A 463 11.17 0.37 -25.95
CA GLN A 463 9.90 0.97 -26.34
C GLN A 463 8.90 0.85 -25.20
N ARG A 464 8.09 1.88 -25.03
CA ARG A 464 7.00 1.91 -24.05
C ARG A 464 5.69 2.32 -24.70
N THR A 465 4.60 1.81 -24.16
CA THR A 465 3.25 2.27 -24.46
C THR A 465 2.75 3.10 -23.28
N TYR A 466 2.25 4.30 -23.55
CA TYR A 466 1.58 5.15 -22.56
C TYR A 466 0.11 5.26 -22.94
N ARG A 467 -0.76 4.78 -22.05
CA ARG A 467 -2.21 4.99 -22.09
C ARG A 467 -2.53 6.09 -21.10
N ILE A 468 -2.91 7.26 -21.60
CA ILE A 468 -3.02 8.49 -20.82
C ILE A 468 -4.49 8.85 -20.71
N PHE A 469 -4.99 8.92 -19.49
CA PHE A 469 -6.38 9.24 -19.19
C PHE A 469 -6.47 10.63 -18.54
N PHE A 470 -7.11 11.57 -19.22
CA PHE A 470 -7.33 12.93 -18.73
C PHE A 470 -8.68 13.02 -18.01
N HIS A 471 -8.67 13.36 -16.73
CA HIS A 471 -9.89 13.45 -15.92
C HIS A 471 -10.65 14.77 -16.15
N ASN A 472 -11.99 14.70 -16.13
CA ASN A 472 -12.90 15.85 -16.25
C ASN A 472 -12.75 16.69 -17.53
N VAL A 473 -12.43 16.04 -18.66
CA VAL A 473 -12.41 16.68 -19.98
C VAL A 473 -13.40 16.01 -20.94
N GLU A 474 -14.14 16.82 -21.70
CA GLU A 474 -15.04 16.41 -22.76
C GLU A 474 -14.36 16.67 -24.10
N SER A 475 -14.04 15.59 -24.83
CA SER A 475 -13.36 15.56 -26.13
C SER A 475 -11.89 15.98 -26.14
N VAL A 476 -11.07 15.13 -26.76
CA VAL A 476 -9.67 15.32 -27.02
C VAL A 476 -9.50 15.11 -28.51
N THR A 477 -9.28 16.19 -29.25
CA THR A 477 -8.87 16.11 -30.65
C THR A 477 -7.36 16.29 -30.67
N PRO A 478 -6.56 15.21 -30.79
CA PRO A 478 -5.12 15.33 -30.80
C PRO A 478 -4.68 16.09 -32.05
N LEU A 479 -3.73 17.01 -31.88
CA LEU A 479 -3.21 17.78 -33.00
C LEU A 479 -2.28 16.95 -33.92
N PHE A 480 -1.78 15.79 -33.46
CA PHE A 480 -0.87 14.90 -34.21
C PHE A 480 -0.98 13.41 -33.79
N ASN A 481 -0.61 12.49 -34.70
CA ASN A 481 -0.38 11.02 -34.56
C ASN A 481 -0.62 10.38 -33.17
N ALA A 482 -1.87 10.33 -32.72
CA ALA A 482 -2.27 9.65 -31.50
C ALA A 482 -3.54 8.84 -31.76
N ILE A 483 -3.63 7.64 -31.16
CA ILE A 483 -4.86 6.85 -31.19
C ILE A 483 -5.74 7.37 -30.06
N VAL A 484 -6.89 7.94 -30.42
CA VAL A 484 -7.97 8.32 -29.48
C VAL A 484 -8.90 7.13 -29.35
N HIS A 485 -9.16 6.70 -28.12
CA HIS A 485 -10.11 5.61 -27.84
C HIS A 485 -11.55 6.14 -27.79
N ASP A 486 -12.53 5.22 -27.81
CA ASP A 486 -13.98 5.52 -27.81
C ASP A 486 -14.42 6.48 -26.67
N HIS A 487 -13.61 6.57 -25.61
CA HIS A 487 -13.69 7.61 -24.60
C HIS A 487 -12.77 8.76 -25.00
N ALA A 488 -13.36 9.89 -25.41
CA ALA A 488 -12.66 11.05 -25.93
C ALA A 488 -11.78 11.80 -24.89
N SER A 489 -11.34 11.15 -23.82
CA SER A 489 -10.40 11.63 -22.81
C SER A 489 -9.19 10.69 -22.61
N GLU A 490 -9.10 9.61 -23.39
CA GLU A 490 -8.02 8.62 -23.34
C GLU A 490 -7.21 8.60 -24.63
N ILE A 491 -5.89 8.68 -24.50
CA ILE A 491 -4.95 8.63 -25.62
C ILE A 491 -3.95 7.50 -25.40
N SER A 492 -3.67 6.71 -26.43
CA SER A 492 -2.54 5.79 -26.43
C SER A 492 -1.45 6.20 -27.41
N VAL A 493 -0.21 6.18 -26.94
CA VAL A 493 0.99 6.41 -27.75
C VAL A 493 2.03 5.33 -27.45
N LYS A 494 2.73 4.88 -28.50
CA LYS A 494 3.87 3.97 -28.38
C LYS A 494 5.12 4.73 -28.81
N LEU A 495 6.07 4.84 -27.90
CA LEU A 495 7.24 5.71 -28.04
C LEU A 495 8.53 4.91 -27.81
N SER A 496 9.63 5.39 -28.39
CA SER A 496 10.95 5.06 -27.86
C SER A 496 11.04 5.54 -26.42
N SER A 497 11.69 4.76 -25.54
CA SER A 497 11.85 5.15 -24.13
C SER A 497 12.80 6.31 -23.91
N TYR A 498 13.49 6.77 -24.95
CA TYR A 498 14.53 7.80 -24.90
C TYR A 498 14.18 9.03 -25.75
N GLU A 499 12.94 9.11 -26.25
CA GLU A 499 12.48 10.21 -27.08
C GLU A 499 11.45 11.06 -26.36
N LYS A 500 11.66 12.36 -26.41
CA LYS A 500 10.71 13.35 -25.92
C LYS A 500 9.44 13.33 -26.78
N TYR A 501 8.29 13.42 -26.13
CA TYR A 501 6.99 13.48 -26.79
C TYR A 501 6.12 14.60 -26.19
N LEU A 502 5.48 15.37 -27.06
CA LEU A 502 4.57 16.44 -26.66
C LEU A 502 3.18 16.20 -27.27
N LEU A 503 2.20 16.09 -26.41
CA LEU A 503 0.79 16.02 -26.76
C LEU A 503 0.15 17.39 -26.52
N ALA A 504 -0.62 17.89 -27.48
CA ALA A 504 -1.41 19.11 -27.34
C ALA A 504 -2.79 18.92 -27.96
N PHE A 505 -3.83 19.42 -27.28
CA PHE A 505 -5.22 19.34 -27.73
C PHE A 505 -6.09 20.43 -27.09
N GLU A 506 -7.18 20.77 -27.77
CA GLU A 506 -8.26 21.56 -27.18
C GLU A 506 -9.18 20.69 -26.35
N TYR A 507 -9.79 21.26 -25.30
CA TYR A 507 -10.68 20.53 -24.41
C TYR A 507 -11.83 21.39 -23.90
N ARG A 508 -12.86 20.73 -23.37
CA ARG A 508 -13.91 21.38 -22.56
C ARG A 508 -13.94 20.75 -21.18
N LYS A 509 -14.10 21.58 -20.15
CA LYS A 509 -14.26 21.11 -18.76
C LYS A 509 -15.63 20.44 -18.60
N ILE A 510 -15.65 19.26 -17.99
CA ILE A 510 -16.90 18.62 -17.58
C ILE A 510 -17.46 19.37 -16.36
N PRO A 511 -18.75 19.78 -16.39
CA PRO A 511 -19.40 20.38 -15.23
C PRO A 511 -19.38 19.48 -13.98
N ASN A 512 -19.11 20.07 -12.81
CA ASN A 512 -18.98 19.34 -11.56
C ASN A 512 -20.30 18.64 -11.15
N ASN A 513 -21.44 19.28 -11.42
CA ASN A 513 -22.76 18.67 -11.22
C ASN A 513 -22.92 17.28 -11.87
N ARG A 514 -22.20 16.98 -12.96
CA ARG A 514 -22.27 15.65 -13.62
C ARG A 514 -21.75 14.54 -12.70
N ALA A 515 -20.64 14.78 -11.99
CA ALA A 515 -20.09 13.85 -11.00
C ALA A 515 -21.02 13.68 -9.79
N ILE A 516 -21.61 14.79 -9.34
CA ILE A 516 -22.58 14.80 -8.23
C ILE A 516 -23.82 13.96 -8.58
N LEU A 517 -24.37 14.12 -9.78
CA LEU A 517 -25.54 13.35 -10.23
C LEU A 517 -25.26 11.84 -10.34
N ARG A 518 -24.13 11.43 -10.91
CA ARG A 518 -23.73 10.01 -10.96
C ARG A 518 -23.64 9.39 -9.56
N SER A 519 -23.06 10.15 -8.63
CA SER A 519 -22.95 9.72 -7.22
C SER A 519 -24.32 9.66 -6.53
N LEU A 520 -25.22 10.60 -6.84
CA LEU A 520 -26.60 10.61 -6.37
C LEU A 520 -27.37 9.40 -6.90
N GLU A 521 -27.23 9.08 -8.20
CA GLU A 521 -27.86 7.91 -8.82
C GLU A 521 -27.43 6.61 -8.12
N SER A 522 -26.11 6.42 -7.93
CA SER A 522 -25.57 5.28 -7.16
C SER A 522 -26.18 5.20 -5.76
N PHE A 523 -26.29 6.32 -5.05
CA PHE A 523 -26.94 6.35 -3.74
C PHE A 523 -28.42 5.99 -3.79
N LEU A 524 -29.16 6.53 -4.76
CA LEU A 524 -30.59 6.26 -4.94
C LEU A 524 -30.85 4.79 -5.29
N ILE A 525 -29.96 4.13 -6.04
CA ILE A 525 -30.04 2.69 -6.32
C ILE A 525 -30.01 1.90 -5.00
N ASP A 526 -29.09 2.22 -4.10
CA ASP A 526 -28.85 1.44 -2.87
C ASP A 526 -29.92 1.62 -1.78
N VAL A 527 -30.60 2.77 -1.73
CA VAL A 527 -31.59 3.03 -0.65
C VAL A 527 -32.95 2.39 -0.92
N PRO A 528 -33.68 1.95 0.13
CA PRO A 528 -34.97 1.30 0.00
C PRO A 528 -36.12 2.33 -0.15
N LEU A 529 -36.06 3.17 -1.18
CA LEU A 529 -37.15 4.06 -1.60
C LEU A 529 -37.93 3.46 -2.77
N SER A 530 -39.17 3.91 -2.99
CA SER A 530 -39.91 3.48 -4.18
C SER A 530 -39.26 4.04 -5.47
N PRO A 531 -39.29 3.32 -6.60
CA PRO A 531 -38.74 3.81 -7.87
C PRO A 531 -39.28 5.18 -8.28
N ILE A 532 -40.58 5.44 -8.06
CA ILE A 532 -41.23 6.73 -8.35
C ILE A 532 -40.59 7.85 -7.52
N LEU A 533 -40.33 7.61 -6.24
CA LEU A 533 -39.70 8.61 -5.37
C LEU A 533 -38.22 8.82 -5.73
N LYS A 534 -37.48 7.75 -6.05
CA LYS A 534 -36.09 7.85 -6.54
C LYS A 534 -36.03 8.73 -7.79
N GLN A 535 -36.89 8.46 -8.77
CA GLN A 535 -36.98 9.23 -10.01
C GLN A 535 -37.31 10.71 -9.74
N ALA A 536 -38.32 10.98 -8.89
CA ALA A 536 -38.70 12.35 -8.53
C ALA A 536 -37.55 13.12 -7.86
N ILE A 537 -36.75 12.48 -7.00
CA ILE A 537 -35.58 13.09 -6.38
C ILE A 537 -34.51 13.39 -7.43
N TYR A 538 -34.19 12.42 -8.30
CA TYR A 538 -33.18 12.59 -9.34
C TYR A 538 -33.56 13.69 -10.34
N ASP A 539 -34.80 13.68 -10.83
CA ASP A 539 -35.33 14.73 -11.72
C ASP A 539 -35.30 16.11 -11.08
N ALA A 540 -35.54 16.20 -9.76
CA ALA A 540 -35.43 17.45 -9.06
C ALA A 540 -34.00 18.00 -9.11
N PHE A 541 -32.98 17.18 -8.87
CA PHE A 541 -31.58 17.61 -9.03
C PHE A 541 -31.25 17.95 -10.49
N LEU A 542 -31.84 17.26 -11.47
CA LEU A 542 -31.57 17.49 -12.89
C LEU A 542 -32.20 18.78 -13.43
N ARG A 543 -33.40 19.14 -12.98
CA ARG A 543 -34.25 20.16 -13.64
C ARG A 543 -34.54 21.40 -12.79
N GLU A 544 -34.51 21.29 -11.47
CA GLU A 544 -34.88 22.41 -10.60
C GLU A 544 -33.76 23.44 -10.49
N SER A 545 -34.14 24.71 -10.59
CA SER A 545 -33.21 25.85 -10.53
C SER A 545 -32.88 26.31 -9.10
N ASN A 546 -33.50 25.71 -8.08
CA ASN A 546 -33.44 26.17 -6.70
C ASN A 546 -33.37 25.00 -5.70
N LYS A 547 -32.42 25.10 -4.75
CA LYS A 547 -32.21 24.12 -3.69
C LYS A 547 -33.43 23.84 -2.80
N LYS A 548 -34.33 24.82 -2.59
CA LYS A 548 -35.57 24.62 -1.80
C LYS A 548 -36.52 23.65 -2.47
N ALA A 549 -36.68 23.75 -3.79
CA ALA A 549 -37.52 22.83 -4.57
C ALA A 549 -36.93 21.41 -4.54
N ILE A 550 -35.61 21.30 -4.75
CA ILE A 550 -34.90 20.02 -4.64
C ILE A 550 -35.10 19.38 -3.27
N ARG A 551 -34.98 20.16 -2.18
CA ARG A 551 -35.19 19.64 -0.82
C ARG A 551 -36.61 19.14 -0.57
N ALA A 552 -37.61 19.76 -1.17
CA ALA A 552 -39.01 19.35 -1.01
C ALA A 552 -39.28 17.94 -1.59
N SER A 553 -38.53 17.51 -2.62
CA SER A 553 -38.70 16.19 -3.26
C SER A 553 -38.42 15.01 -2.32
N TYR A 554 -37.62 15.23 -1.27
CA TYR A 554 -37.23 14.17 -0.33
C TYR A 554 -37.54 14.47 1.15
N GLN A 555 -38.30 15.51 1.45
CA GLN A 555 -38.60 15.92 2.84
C GLN A 555 -39.36 14.87 3.67
N ASN A 556 -40.05 13.94 3.00
CA ASN A 556 -40.80 12.85 3.63
C ASN A 556 -40.01 11.54 3.73
N THR A 557 -38.74 11.51 3.32
CA THR A 557 -37.88 10.33 3.43
C THR A 557 -37.35 10.17 4.86
N PRO A 558 -36.84 8.99 5.27
CA PRO A 558 -36.17 8.82 6.56
C PRO A 558 -35.04 9.84 6.78
N LYS A 559 -34.91 10.37 8.01
CA LYS A 559 -33.90 11.41 8.36
C LYS A 559 -32.47 11.06 7.96
N LYS A 560 -32.07 9.78 8.06
CA LYS A 560 -30.73 9.32 7.64
C LYS A 560 -30.52 9.47 6.13
N ILE A 561 -31.53 9.18 5.32
CA ILE A 561 -31.51 9.39 3.86
C ILE A 561 -31.48 10.89 3.55
N GLN A 562 -32.30 11.69 4.23
CA GLN A 562 -32.27 13.15 4.09
C GLN A 562 -30.88 13.73 4.38
N ALA A 563 -30.16 13.21 5.38
CA ALA A 563 -28.81 13.68 5.71
C ALA A 563 -27.83 13.48 4.54
N VAL A 564 -27.90 12.33 3.86
CA VAL A 564 -27.08 12.07 2.65
C VAL A 564 -27.52 12.96 1.49
N LEU A 565 -28.83 13.09 1.23
CA LEU A 565 -29.35 13.95 0.15
C LEU A 565 -29.01 15.43 0.35
N ASN A 566 -29.06 15.92 1.60
CA ASN A 566 -28.65 17.28 1.94
C ASN A 566 -27.15 17.53 1.67
N GLN A 567 -26.32 16.49 1.76
CA GLN A 567 -24.90 16.57 1.45
C GLN A 567 -24.66 16.69 -0.08
N PHE A 568 -25.42 15.98 -0.90
CA PHE A 568 -25.42 16.20 -2.35
C PHE A 568 -25.90 17.61 -2.69
N LEU A 569 -27.01 18.04 -2.09
CA LEU A 569 -27.58 19.37 -2.31
C LEU A 569 -26.64 20.52 -1.90
N ALA A 570 -25.83 20.32 -0.85
CA ALA A 570 -24.86 21.32 -0.40
C ALA A 570 -23.81 21.62 -1.49
N ARG A 571 -23.37 20.59 -2.21
CA ARG A 571 -22.30 20.66 -3.23
C ARG A 571 -22.84 20.96 -4.63
N PHE A 572 -24.11 20.64 -4.88
CA PHE A 572 -24.78 20.90 -6.15
C PHE A 572 -24.92 22.41 -6.41
N ASN A 573 -24.62 22.84 -7.64
CA ASN A 573 -24.78 24.22 -8.07
C ASN A 573 -25.87 24.35 -9.17
N PRO A 574 -27.10 24.78 -8.85
CA PRO A 574 -28.19 24.88 -9.84
C PRO A 574 -27.91 25.82 -11.03
N SER A 575 -26.94 26.74 -10.93
CA SER A 575 -26.58 27.63 -12.03
C SER A 575 -25.67 26.98 -13.08
N GLU A 576 -25.04 25.86 -12.73
CA GLU A 576 -24.17 25.12 -13.63
C GLU A 576 -25.06 24.31 -14.60
N LYS A 577 -25.38 24.93 -15.75
CA LYS A 577 -26.25 24.34 -16.78
C LYS A 577 -25.62 23.07 -17.32
N GLN A 578 -26.36 21.97 -17.25
CA GLN A 578 -26.06 20.78 -18.05
C GLN A 578 -26.57 21.04 -19.47
N ARG A 579 -25.66 21.07 -20.45
CA ARG A 579 -25.99 21.14 -21.87
C ARG A 579 -25.77 19.79 -22.52
#